data_AF-A0A941RKP6-F1
#
_entry.id   AF-A0A941RKP6-F1
#
_cell.length_a   1.000
_cell.length_b   1.000
_cell.length_c   1.000
_cell.angle_alpha   90.00
_cell.angle_beta   90.00
_cell.angle_gamma   90.00
#
_symmetry.space_group_name_H-M   'P 1'
#
loop_
_entity.id
_entity.type
_entity.pdbx_description
1 polymer ?
#
loop_
_entity_poly.entity_id
_entity_poly.type
_entity_poly.pdbx_seq_one_letter_code
_entity_poly.pdbx_strand_id
1 'polypeptide(L)'
;MKTKPIAGAGILMLAVMQASAQSSTAALPTAALKAWQTHARSYCGDIQERYVGARFTPLPASGMDGSALQVGAGRFLAVELNGDGKPDYVIATPNGGCAGLNEGRDGPQLTIDFVLSTANGYVWDSRRQSGGYEETLTLRELRPSWIQRRGNASVLRYPTGSAGAGRCGPLPTEVVWGWNGRHVDVLERYNTRRQLVDEEGCAVRPARAAAGAQGKPAAAAIPARIPLAVGYYVYTEGTFSTCAKPVIVRYFDGRRFWEESDLTDPEHNNNSEAVRWEMVTADRFRISSRMRDEDGRWDPDPRFVSVTEYAITGPQSFVFLGTVGHRLRPLEKYQLCPNIPAKERFFRGAK
;
A
#
# COMPACT_ATOMS: atom_id res chain seq x y z
N MET A 1 -21.83 -42.86 -55.36
CA MET A 1 -22.55 -42.76 -54.06
C MET A 1 -21.53 -42.32 -53.02
N LYS A 2 -21.38 -41.03 -52.67
CA LYS A 2 -22.06 -40.27 -51.61
C LYS A 2 -22.45 -41.13 -50.38
N THR A 3 -21.75 -40.98 -49.24
CA THR A 3 -22.20 -40.21 -48.05
C THR A 3 -21.17 -40.17 -46.89
N LYS A 4 -20.87 -38.94 -46.45
CA LYS A 4 -20.48 -38.33 -45.15
C LYS A 4 -19.80 -39.14 -44.01
N PRO A 5 -18.82 -38.52 -43.30
CA PRO A 5 -18.46 -38.85 -41.93
C PRO A 5 -19.29 -38.06 -40.90
N ILE A 6 -19.57 -38.67 -39.74
CA ILE A 6 -20.07 -37.97 -38.53
C ILE A 6 -18.96 -37.99 -37.50
N ALA A 7 -18.64 -36.80 -37.00
CA ALA A 7 -17.71 -36.50 -35.94
C ALA A 7 -18.25 -36.87 -34.56
N GLY A 8 -17.35 -37.09 -33.60
CA GLY A 8 -17.63 -36.82 -32.19
C GLY A 8 -17.18 -37.89 -31.22
N ALA A 9 -15.97 -37.74 -30.68
CA ALA A 9 -15.66 -38.12 -29.31
C ALA A 9 -14.40 -37.35 -28.89
N GLY A 10 -14.60 -36.16 -28.33
CA GLY A 10 -13.55 -35.40 -27.69
C GLY A 10 -13.06 -36.17 -26.47
N ILE A 11 -11.80 -36.61 -26.51
CA ILE A 11 -11.09 -37.08 -25.34
C ILE A 11 -10.74 -35.82 -24.54
N LEU A 12 -11.53 -35.58 -23.49
CA LEU A 12 -11.28 -34.58 -22.48
C LEU A 12 -9.99 -34.98 -21.74
N MET A 13 -8.87 -34.34 -22.07
CA MET A 13 -7.66 -34.42 -21.27
C MET A 13 -7.96 -33.85 -19.87
N LEU A 14 -8.14 -34.70 -18.87
CA LEU A 14 -7.90 -34.33 -17.48
C LEU A 14 -6.38 -34.18 -17.29
N ALA A 15 -5.86 -33.01 -17.65
CA ALA A 15 -4.56 -32.57 -17.14
C ALA A 15 -4.77 -32.14 -15.69
N VAL A 16 -4.57 -33.06 -14.76
CA VAL A 16 -4.33 -32.72 -13.36
C VAL A 16 -2.97 -32.01 -13.32
N MET A 17 -2.97 -30.69 -13.52
CA MET A 17 -1.80 -29.86 -13.23
C MET A 17 -1.65 -29.80 -11.71
N GLN A 18 -0.85 -30.71 -11.16
CA GLN A 18 -0.26 -30.51 -9.84
C GLN A 18 0.60 -29.25 -9.91
N ALA A 19 0.14 -28.18 -9.27
CA ALA A 19 0.93 -26.98 -9.05
C ALA A 19 2.09 -27.35 -8.12
N SER A 20 3.26 -27.60 -8.70
CA SER A 20 4.49 -27.76 -7.93
C SER A 20 4.86 -26.41 -7.34
N ALA A 21 4.59 -26.22 -6.04
CA ALA A 21 5.43 -25.33 -5.24
C ALA A 21 6.86 -25.87 -5.38
N GLN A 22 7.68 -25.24 -6.22
CA GLN A 22 9.08 -25.61 -6.32
C GLN A 22 9.72 -25.27 -4.98
N SER A 23 9.88 -26.30 -4.15
CA SER A 23 10.71 -26.27 -2.96
C SER A 23 12.15 -26.12 -3.43
N SER A 24 12.57 -24.89 -3.77
CA SER A 24 13.93 -24.64 -4.20
C SER A 24 14.85 -24.88 -3.00
N THR A 25 15.83 -25.75 -3.17
CA THR A 25 16.95 -25.94 -2.21
C THR A 25 17.98 -24.81 -2.31
N ALA A 26 17.78 -23.87 -3.24
CA ALA A 26 18.66 -22.74 -3.50
C ALA A 26 18.53 -21.69 -2.39
N ALA A 27 19.65 -21.11 -1.95
CA ALA A 27 19.66 -20.03 -0.99
C ALA A 27 18.91 -18.79 -1.50
N LEU A 28 18.36 -17.99 -0.58
CA LEU A 28 17.73 -16.71 -0.91
C LEU A 28 18.73 -15.81 -1.66
N PRO A 29 18.40 -15.26 -2.84
CA PRO A 29 19.33 -14.42 -3.60
C PRO A 29 19.81 -13.23 -2.79
N THR A 30 21.10 -12.87 -2.94
CA THR A 30 21.71 -11.75 -2.19
C THR A 30 20.97 -10.43 -2.34
N ALA A 31 20.42 -10.16 -3.54
CA ALA A 31 19.65 -8.95 -3.79
C ALA A 31 18.29 -8.95 -3.06
N ALA A 32 17.59 -10.09 -3.03
CA ALA A 32 16.34 -10.26 -2.28
C ALA A 32 16.59 -10.17 -0.77
N LEU A 33 17.66 -10.82 -0.28
CA LEU A 33 18.11 -10.71 1.10
C LEU A 33 18.38 -9.25 1.47
N LYS A 34 19.12 -8.50 0.64
CA LYS A 34 19.43 -7.10 0.90
C LYS A 34 18.17 -6.24 0.98
N ALA A 35 17.19 -6.45 0.10
CA ALA A 35 15.93 -5.74 0.12
C ALA A 35 15.17 -5.95 1.44
N TRP A 36 15.06 -7.20 1.89
CA TRP A 36 14.48 -7.53 3.19
C TRP A 36 15.28 -6.91 4.36
N GLN A 37 16.60 -7.03 4.35
CA GLN A 37 17.46 -6.50 5.43
C GLN A 37 17.36 -4.97 5.56
N THR A 38 17.22 -4.25 4.43
CA THR A 38 17.00 -2.79 4.45
C THR A 38 15.70 -2.46 5.17
N HIS A 39 14.61 -3.17 4.86
CA HIS A 39 13.35 -3.00 5.55
C HIS A 39 13.45 -3.37 7.04
N ALA A 40 13.91 -4.58 7.37
CA ALA A 40 14.00 -5.07 8.75
C ALA A 40 14.82 -4.14 9.66
N ARG A 41 15.90 -3.54 9.14
CA ARG A 41 16.68 -2.54 9.89
C ARG A 41 15.88 -1.26 10.16
N SER A 42 15.12 -0.78 9.18
CA SER A 42 14.24 0.39 9.36
C SER A 42 13.15 0.08 10.38
N TYR A 43 12.46 -1.05 10.21
CA TYR A 43 11.39 -1.49 11.11
C TYR A 43 11.88 -1.59 12.56
N CYS A 44 12.98 -2.31 12.81
CA CYS A 44 13.54 -2.39 14.16
C CYS A 44 13.95 -1.01 14.70
N GLY A 45 14.49 -0.13 13.86
CA GLY A 45 14.82 1.24 14.25
C GLY A 45 13.60 2.06 14.67
N ASP A 46 12.51 1.96 13.91
CA ASP A 46 11.25 2.68 14.15
C ASP A 46 10.59 2.23 15.47
N ILE A 47 10.69 0.94 15.82
CA ILE A 47 10.19 0.41 17.10
C ILE A 47 11.23 0.41 18.22
N GLN A 48 12.38 1.08 18.03
CA GLN A 48 13.48 1.21 18.99
C GLN A 48 14.07 -0.14 19.46
N GLU A 49 14.01 -1.15 18.61
CA GLU A 49 14.56 -2.48 18.84
C GLU A 49 15.87 -2.74 18.11
N ARG A 50 16.63 -3.71 18.61
CA ARG A 50 17.89 -4.12 17.95
C ARG A 50 17.61 -5.07 16.79
N TYR A 51 18.08 -4.73 15.59
CA TYR A 51 18.10 -5.66 14.46
C TYR A 51 19.02 -6.87 14.71
N VAL A 52 18.49 -8.07 14.51
CA VAL A 52 19.20 -9.35 14.54
C VAL A 52 19.09 -9.98 13.16
N GLY A 53 20.20 -9.96 12.41
CA GLY A 53 20.21 -10.53 11.06
C GLY A 53 19.74 -11.99 11.06
N ALA A 54 18.91 -12.34 10.08
CA ALA A 54 18.39 -13.69 9.92
C ALA A 54 19.20 -14.52 8.93
N ARG A 55 19.38 -15.81 9.24
CA ARG A 55 19.87 -16.83 8.31
C ARG A 55 18.68 -17.56 7.70
N PHE A 56 18.54 -17.44 6.38
CA PHE A 56 17.40 -17.97 5.65
C PHE A 56 17.65 -19.37 5.09
N THR A 57 16.68 -20.25 5.31
CA THR A 57 16.61 -21.58 4.68
C THR A 57 15.25 -21.76 4.02
N PRO A 58 15.10 -22.61 2.99
CA PRO A 58 13.81 -22.85 2.37
C PRO A 58 12.77 -23.34 3.38
N LEU A 59 11.52 -22.90 3.20
CA LEU A 59 10.39 -23.36 3.99
C LEU A 59 10.20 -24.88 3.80
N PRO A 60 10.10 -25.68 4.87
CA PRO A 60 9.85 -27.11 4.75
C PRO A 60 8.52 -27.40 4.04
N ALA A 61 8.44 -28.52 3.32
CA ALA A 61 7.21 -28.95 2.63
C ALA A 61 6.00 -29.11 3.58
N SER A 62 6.25 -29.49 4.84
CA SER A 62 5.24 -29.57 5.91
C SER A 62 4.74 -28.21 6.41
N GLY A 63 5.40 -27.12 6.03
CA GLY A 63 5.27 -25.82 6.69
C GLY A 63 6.03 -25.74 8.01
N MET A 64 5.76 -24.68 8.76
CA MET A 64 6.36 -24.42 10.06
C MET A 64 5.40 -23.68 10.99
N ASP A 65 5.51 -23.92 12.30
CA ASP A 65 4.94 -23.07 13.35
C ASP A 65 5.97 -22.01 13.76
N GLY A 66 5.50 -20.84 14.18
CA GLY A 66 6.31 -19.72 14.65
C GLY A 66 7.13 -20.05 15.87
N SER A 67 6.61 -20.89 16.76
CA SER A 67 7.35 -21.36 17.94
C SER A 67 8.58 -22.19 17.59
N ALA A 68 8.68 -22.70 16.35
CA ALA A 68 9.81 -23.49 15.89
C ALA A 68 10.99 -22.65 15.36
N LEU A 69 10.85 -21.32 15.25
CA LEU A 69 11.87 -20.45 14.68
C LEU A 69 12.59 -19.64 15.76
N GLN A 70 13.88 -19.93 15.95
CA GLN A 70 14.73 -19.18 16.88
C GLN A 70 15.06 -17.78 16.33
N VAL A 71 15.32 -16.84 17.23
CA VAL A 71 15.84 -15.50 16.89
C VAL A 71 17.08 -15.63 16.00
N GLY A 72 17.11 -14.86 14.91
CA GLY A 72 18.19 -14.91 13.91
C GLY A 72 18.08 -16.07 12.91
N ALA A 73 17.03 -16.88 12.97
CA ALA A 73 16.64 -17.80 11.90
C ALA A 73 15.52 -17.21 11.03
N GLY A 74 15.47 -17.62 9.77
CA GLY A 74 14.42 -17.25 8.82
C GLY A 74 14.03 -18.41 7.92
N ARG A 75 12.81 -18.36 7.38
CA ARG A 75 12.38 -19.21 6.27
C ARG A 75 11.96 -18.37 5.08
N PHE A 76 12.04 -18.95 3.89
CA PHE A 76 11.49 -18.33 2.70
C PHE A 76 10.86 -19.37 1.78
N LEU A 77 9.93 -18.90 0.98
CA LEU A 77 9.35 -19.65 -0.13
C LEU A 77 9.51 -18.81 -1.39
N ALA A 78 10.03 -19.42 -2.45
CA ALA A 78 10.04 -18.82 -3.77
C ALA A 78 8.67 -19.03 -4.44
N VAL A 79 8.08 -17.96 -4.94
CA VAL A 79 6.71 -17.95 -5.49
C VAL A 79 6.58 -16.81 -6.48
N GLU A 80 5.80 -16.98 -7.55
CA GLU A 80 5.49 -15.89 -8.47
C GLU A 80 4.24 -15.16 -7.97
N LEU A 81 4.39 -14.01 -7.30
CA LEU A 81 3.32 -13.22 -6.70
C LEU A 81 2.79 -12.15 -7.65
N ASN A 82 3.66 -11.49 -8.42
CA ASN A 82 3.27 -10.37 -9.30
C ASN A 82 3.00 -10.79 -10.76
N GLY A 83 3.31 -12.04 -11.11
CA GLY A 83 3.04 -12.63 -12.42
C GLY A 83 3.94 -12.16 -13.56
N ASP A 84 5.15 -11.70 -13.23
CA ASP A 84 6.15 -11.21 -14.19
C ASP A 84 7.10 -12.32 -14.73
N GLY A 85 6.85 -13.59 -14.39
CA GLY A 85 7.67 -14.73 -14.77
C GLY A 85 8.95 -14.90 -13.93
N LYS A 86 9.18 -14.08 -12.90
CA LYS A 86 10.35 -14.16 -12.02
C LYS A 86 9.95 -14.67 -10.63
N PRO A 87 10.90 -15.26 -9.89
CA PRO A 87 10.65 -15.67 -8.51
C PRO A 87 10.58 -14.44 -7.59
N ASP A 88 9.45 -14.28 -6.91
CA ASP A 88 9.29 -13.48 -5.70
C ASP A 88 9.49 -14.36 -4.46
N TYR A 89 9.51 -13.74 -3.28
CA TYR A 89 9.76 -14.45 -2.04
C TYR A 89 8.77 -14.06 -0.94
N VAL A 90 8.15 -15.07 -0.33
CA VAL A 90 7.49 -14.94 0.97
C VAL A 90 8.53 -15.28 2.02
N ILE A 91 8.80 -14.35 2.91
CA ILE A 91 9.81 -14.46 3.97
C ILE A 91 9.09 -14.57 5.30
N ALA A 92 9.49 -15.54 6.12
CA ALA A 92 9.02 -15.71 7.48
C ALA A 92 10.18 -15.52 8.46
N THR A 93 10.05 -14.58 9.38
CA THR A 93 11.03 -14.34 10.44
C THR A 93 10.34 -14.22 11.78
N PRO A 94 11.01 -14.60 12.89
CA PRO A 94 10.51 -14.24 14.19
C PRO A 94 10.66 -12.73 14.35
N ASN A 95 9.60 -12.06 14.81
CA ASN A 95 9.68 -10.67 15.24
C ASN A 95 10.21 -9.68 14.18
N GLY A 96 9.99 -9.94 12.89
CA GLY A 96 10.48 -9.10 11.79
C GLY A 96 12.01 -8.96 11.72
N GLY A 97 12.75 -9.85 12.39
CA GLY A 97 14.20 -9.75 12.51
C GLY A 97 14.68 -8.84 13.66
N CYS A 98 13.83 -8.49 14.62
CA CYS A 98 14.19 -7.70 15.80
C CYS A 98 14.47 -8.57 17.04
N ALA A 99 15.31 -8.08 17.95
CA ALA A 99 15.75 -8.81 19.14
C ALA A 99 14.69 -8.86 20.26
N GLY A 100 13.92 -7.78 20.45
CA GLY A 100 13.18 -7.54 21.70
C GLY A 100 11.66 -7.38 21.56
N LEU A 101 11.05 -7.76 20.43
CA LEU A 101 9.62 -8.03 20.46
C LEU A 101 9.39 -9.23 21.38
N ASN A 102 9.09 -8.91 22.64
CA ASN A 102 8.71 -9.87 23.66
C ASN A 102 7.55 -10.69 23.11
N GLU A 103 7.70 -12.01 23.22
CA GLU A 103 6.67 -13.00 22.99
C GLU A 103 5.38 -12.51 23.65
N GLY A 104 4.38 -12.12 22.84
CA GLY A 104 3.04 -11.90 23.35
C GLY A 104 2.56 -13.17 24.06
N ARG A 105 1.42 -13.07 24.77
CA ARG A 105 0.80 -14.16 25.55
C ARG A 105 0.65 -15.51 24.80
N ASP A 106 0.80 -15.50 23.47
CA ASP A 106 0.57 -16.60 22.54
C ASP A 106 1.85 -17.17 21.89
N GLY A 107 3.05 -16.77 22.31
CA GLY A 107 4.35 -17.30 21.84
C GLY A 107 4.96 -16.54 20.65
N PRO A 108 6.06 -17.06 20.03
CA PRO A 108 6.76 -16.39 18.94
C PRO A 108 5.85 -16.27 17.71
N GLN A 109 5.57 -15.03 17.31
CA GLN A 109 4.76 -14.72 16.15
C GLN A 109 5.64 -14.66 14.88
N LEU A 110 5.20 -15.29 13.78
CA LEU A 110 5.89 -15.17 12.49
C LEU A 110 5.47 -13.89 11.81
N THR A 111 6.44 -13.00 11.62
CA THR A 111 6.34 -11.91 10.67
C THR A 111 6.50 -12.46 9.27
N ILE A 112 5.49 -12.23 8.44
CA ILE A 112 5.47 -12.57 7.02
C ILE A 112 5.71 -11.31 6.20
N ASP A 113 6.82 -11.33 5.46
CA ASP A 113 7.26 -10.28 4.56
C ASP A 113 7.17 -10.76 3.11
N PHE A 114 6.92 -9.84 2.17
CA PHE A 114 6.98 -10.13 0.75
C PHE A 114 8.14 -9.38 0.12
N VAL A 115 8.94 -10.08 -0.69
CA VAL A 115 10.03 -9.49 -1.47
C VAL A 115 9.79 -9.80 -2.93
N LEU A 116 9.49 -8.75 -3.69
CA LEU A 116 9.10 -8.85 -5.09
C LEU A 116 10.28 -8.57 -6.01
N SER A 117 10.37 -9.37 -7.06
CA SER A 117 11.21 -9.11 -8.22
C SER A 117 10.63 -7.94 -9.01
N THR A 118 11.52 -7.10 -9.54
CA THR A 118 11.18 -5.95 -10.38
C THR A 118 12.19 -5.86 -11.53
N ALA A 119 11.97 -4.90 -12.44
CA ALA A 119 12.96 -4.58 -13.46
C ALA A 119 14.30 -4.11 -12.87
N ASN A 120 14.30 -3.50 -11.68
CA ASN A 120 15.45 -2.86 -11.05
C ASN A 120 16.07 -3.69 -9.90
N GLY A 121 15.70 -4.96 -9.78
CA GLY A 121 16.12 -5.83 -8.67
C GLY A 121 14.96 -6.21 -7.77
N TYR A 122 15.21 -6.35 -6.47
CA TYR A 122 14.20 -6.76 -5.50
C TYR A 122 13.76 -5.62 -4.60
N VAL A 123 12.47 -5.59 -4.27
CA VAL A 123 11.89 -4.64 -3.32
C VAL A 123 11.14 -5.41 -2.25
N TRP A 124 11.25 -4.97 -0.99
CA TRP A 124 10.32 -5.41 0.04
C TRP A 124 8.98 -4.69 -0.17
N ASP A 125 7.88 -5.40 0.04
CA ASP A 125 6.54 -4.89 -0.18
C ASP A 125 5.57 -5.38 0.91
N SER A 126 5.03 -4.45 1.68
CA SER A 126 3.85 -4.68 2.53
C SER A 126 3.08 -3.36 2.71
N ARG A 127 1.80 -3.47 3.09
CA ARG A 127 0.92 -2.32 3.27
C ARG A 127 1.19 -1.62 4.60
N ARG A 128 1.50 -0.30 4.56
CA ARG A 128 1.30 0.60 5.69
C ARG A 128 -0.19 0.97 5.80
N GLN A 129 -0.85 0.62 6.91
CA GLN A 129 -2.17 1.14 7.20
C GLN A 129 -2.11 2.61 7.67
N SER A 130 -3.22 3.33 7.52
CA SER A 130 -3.40 4.70 7.97
C SER A 130 -3.38 4.79 9.49
N GLY A 131 -2.21 5.12 10.05
CA GLY A 131 -2.01 5.21 11.50
C GLY A 131 -0.53 5.19 11.91
N GLY A 132 0.39 4.95 10.97
CA GLY A 132 1.83 4.92 11.24
C GLY A 132 2.35 3.54 11.66
N TYR A 133 1.46 2.58 11.91
CA TYR A 133 1.82 1.19 12.14
C TYR A 133 1.79 0.39 10.83
N GLU A 134 2.92 -0.25 10.52
CA GLU A 134 3.00 -1.28 9.49
C GLU A 134 2.16 -2.47 9.93
N GLU A 135 1.18 -2.89 9.14
CA GLU A 135 0.56 -4.20 9.35
C GLU A 135 1.56 -5.23 8.84
N THR A 136 2.50 -5.57 9.72
CA THR A 136 3.28 -6.78 9.57
C THR A 136 2.29 -7.94 9.57
N LEU A 137 2.20 -8.66 8.44
CA LEU A 137 1.34 -9.84 8.38
C LEU A 137 1.89 -10.85 9.38
N THR A 138 1.18 -11.02 10.47
CA THR A 138 1.65 -11.86 11.56
C THR A 138 0.81 -13.12 11.63
N LEU A 139 1.47 -14.26 11.41
CA LEU A 139 0.84 -15.57 11.41
C LEU A 139 1.46 -16.45 12.49
N ARG A 140 0.68 -17.40 13.00
CA ARG A 140 1.20 -18.43 13.90
C ARG A 140 2.00 -19.49 13.15
N GLU A 141 1.63 -19.78 11.92
CA GLU A 141 2.28 -20.77 11.09
C GLU A 141 2.33 -20.29 9.64
N LEU A 142 3.21 -20.88 8.83
CA LEU A 142 3.23 -20.69 7.39
C LEU A 142 3.30 -22.06 6.71
N ARG A 143 2.37 -22.32 5.80
CA ARG A 143 2.29 -23.57 5.05
C ARG A 143 2.46 -23.34 3.55
N PRO A 144 3.28 -24.14 2.85
CA PRO A 144 3.36 -24.08 1.39
C PRO A 144 2.00 -24.28 0.71
N SER A 145 1.11 -25.10 1.31
CA SER A 145 -0.24 -25.35 0.80
C SER A 145 -1.17 -24.13 0.81
N TRP A 146 -0.79 -23.05 1.50
CA TRP A 146 -1.52 -21.78 1.48
C TRP A 146 -1.21 -20.95 0.23
N ILE A 147 -0.12 -21.26 -0.48
CA ILE A 147 0.15 -20.66 -1.78
C ILE A 147 -0.73 -21.31 -2.83
N GLN A 148 -1.59 -20.50 -3.44
CA GLN A 148 -2.53 -20.95 -4.46
C GLN A 148 -2.30 -20.18 -5.76
N ARG A 149 -2.42 -20.89 -6.88
CA ARG A 149 -2.30 -20.27 -8.21
C ARG A 149 -3.58 -19.51 -8.56
N ARG A 150 -3.45 -18.27 -9.04
CA ARG A 150 -4.53 -17.42 -9.52
C ARG A 150 -4.14 -16.74 -10.83
N GLY A 151 -4.49 -17.37 -11.95
CA GLY A 151 -4.09 -16.89 -13.27
C GLY A 151 -2.57 -16.99 -13.45
N ASN A 152 -1.92 -15.86 -13.78
CA ASN A 152 -0.47 -15.76 -13.90
C ASN A 152 0.24 -15.36 -12.58
N ALA A 153 -0.50 -15.18 -11.48
CA ALA A 153 0.07 -14.83 -10.18
C ALA A 153 -0.29 -15.90 -9.13
N SER A 154 0.40 -15.85 -7.99
CA SER A 154 0.12 -16.69 -6.83
C SER A 154 -0.38 -15.82 -5.69
N VAL A 155 -1.23 -16.41 -4.85
CA VAL A 155 -1.82 -15.75 -3.69
C VAL A 155 -1.53 -16.56 -2.44
N LEU A 156 -1.39 -15.88 -1.30
CA LEU A 156 -1.32 -16.50 0.01
C LEU A 156 -2.73 -16.51 0.62
N ARG A 157 -3.31 -17.69 0.77
CA ARG A 157 -4.64 -17.89 1.33
C ARG A 157 -4.55 -18.66 2.65
N TYR A 158 -4.87 -17.99 3.76
CA TYR A 158 -4.73 -18.56 5.09
C TYR A 158 -6.00 -18.38 5.94
N PRO A 159 -6.25 -19.30 6.88
CA PRO A 159 -7.29 -19.14 7.88
C PRO A 159 -6.87 -18.12 8.94
N THR A 160 -7.76 -17.20 9.31
CA THR A 160 -7.48 -16.19 10.36
C THR A 160 -7.68 -16.73 11.76
N GLY A 161 -8.44 -17.83 11.91
CA GLY A 161 -8.87 -18.34 13.22
C GLY A 161 -9.91 -17.47 13.93
N SER A 162 -10.34 -16.36 13.33
CA SER A 162 -11.29 -15.42 13.92
C SER A 162 -12.71 -16.00 13.96
N ALA A 163 -13.14 -16.49 15.12
CA ALA A 163 -14.53 -16.84 15.39
C ALA A 163 -15.21 -15.66 16.10
N GLY A 164 -15.96 -14.85 15.37
CA GLY A 164 -16.66 -13.70 15.94
C GLY A 164 -17.73 -13.13 15.01
N ALA A 165 -18.57 -12.25 15.55
CA ALA A 165 -19.55 -11.50 14.78
C ALA A 165 -19.06 -10.06 14.62
N GLY A 166 -18.92 -9.62 13.37
CA GLY A 166 -18.74 -8.22 13.02
C GLY A 166 -20.09 -7.53 12.88
N ARG A 167 -20.07 -6.27 12.46
CA ARG A 167 -21.26 -5.41 12.37
C ARG A 167 -22.37 -5.99 11.50
N CYS A 168 -22.03 -6.67 10.40
CA CYS A 168 -22.99 -7.17 9.42
C CYS A 168 -23.18 -8.69 9.44
N GLY A 169 -22.38 -9.43 10.22
CA GLY A 169 -22.39 -10.88 10.19
C GLY A 169 -21.08 -11.50 10.66
N PRO A 170 -20.87 -12.80 10.43
CA PRO A 170 -19.65 -13.48 10.84
C PRO A 170 -18.41 -12.82 10.24
N LEU A 171 -17.39 -12.59 11.08
CA LEU A 171 -16.11 -12.04 10.64
C LEU A 171 -15.41 -12.96 9.62
N PRO A 172 -14.46 -12.42 8.85
CA PRO A 172 -13.59 -13.21 8.00
C PRO A 172 -12.89 -14.34 8.77
N THR A 173 -13.10 -15.58 8.32
CA THR A 173 -12.36 -16.76 8.79
C THR A 173 -11.21 -17.14 7.89
N GLU A 174 -11.14 -16.54 6.71
CA GLU A 174 -10.11 -16.78 5.72
C GLU A 174 -9.82 -15.48 4.95
N VAL A 175 -8.55 -15.26 4.66
CA VAL A 175 -8.08 -14.07 3.95
C VAL A 175 -7.16 -14.50 2.80
N VAL A 176 -7.31 -13.82 1.66
CA VAL A 176 -6.47 -13.99 0.47
C VAL A 176 -5.61 -12.74 0.31
N TRP A 177 -4.31 -12.90 0.48
CA TRP A 177 -3.29 -11.90 0.16
C TRP A 177 -2.71 -12.16 -1.22
N GLY A 178 -2.48 -11.11 -1.99
CA GLY A 178 -1.85 -11.23 -3.29
C GLY A 178 -1.56 -9.89 -3.91
N TRP A 179 -0.92 -9.93 -5.06
CA TRP A 179 -0.61 -8.73 -5.83
C TRP A 179 -1.90 -8.10 -6.37
N ASN A 180 -2.18 -6.86 -5.96
CA ASN A 180 -3.32 -6.10 -6.46
C ASN A 180 -3.02 -5.29 -7.73
N GLY A 181 -1.81 -5.43 -8.29
CA GLY A 181 -1.31 -4.61 -9.39
C GLY A 181 -0.27 -3.56 -8.95
N ARG A 182 -0.15 -3.28 -7.65
CA ARG A 182 0.76 -2.26 -7.09
C ARG A 182 1.49 -2.69 -5.82
N HIS A 183 0.80 -3.38 -4.92
CA HIS A 183 1.33 -3.93 -3.69
C HIS A 183 0.74 -5.32 -3.43
N VAL A 184 1.40 -6.13 -2.62
CA VAL A 184 0.80 -7.28 -1.96
C VAL A 184 -0.14 -6.76 -0.87
N ASP A 185 -1.43 -7.07 -1.01
CA ASP A 185 -2.47 -6.64 -0.09
C ASP A 185 -3.55 -7.73 -0.03
N VAL A 186 -4.52 -7.52 0.85
CA VAL A 186 -5.74 -8.31 0.89
C VAL A 186 -6.52 -8.07 -0.40
N LEU A 187 -6.74 -9.16 -1.13
CA LEU A 187 -7.63 -9.19 -2.27
C LEU A 187 -9.05 -9.54 -1.86
N GLU A 188 -9.19 -10.52 -0.98
CA GLU A 188 -10.48 -11.13 -0.63
C GLU A 188 -10.52 -11.56 0.85
N ARG A 189 -11.72 -11.54 1.41
CA ARG A 189 -12.01 -12.11 2.73
C ARG A 189 -13.24 -12.98 2.65
N TYR A 190 -13.20 -14.16 3.29
CA TYR A 190 -14.31 -15.10 3.30
C TYR A 190 -14.73 -15.42 4.73
N ASN A 191 -16.04 -15.39 4.97
CA ASN A 191 -16.62 -15.81 6.25
C ASN A 191 -16.80 -17.35 6.32
N THR A 192 -17.30 -17.86 7.45
CA THR A 192 -17.55 -19.29 7.68
C THR A 192 -18.48 -19.94 6.63
N ARG A 193 -19.31 -19.15 5.95
CA ARG A 193 -20.22 -19.60 4.88
C ARG A 193 -19.58 -19.52 3.49
N ARG A 194 -18.28 -19.23 3.40
CA ARG A 194 -17.54 -18.97 2.16
C ARG A 194 -18.12 -17.83 1.33
N GLN A 195 -18.75 -16.85 1.98
CA GLN A 195 -19.23 -15.64 1.32
C GLN A 195 -18.13 -14.58 1.35
N LEU A 196 -17.98 -13.85 0.26
CA LEU A 196 -17.06 -12.72 0.16
C LEU A 196 -17.57 -11.59 1.05
N VAL A 197 -16.73 -11.12 1.96
CA VAL A 197 -17.07 -10.10 2.95
C VAL A 197 -15.97 -9.04 3.07
N ASP A 198 -16.29 -7.90 3.68
CA ASP A 198 -15.27 -6.97 4.19
C ASP A 198 -14.77 -7.38 5.59
N GLU A 199 -14.01 -6.51 6.24
CA GLU A 199 -13.46 -6.75 7.58
C GLU A 199 -14.53 -6.82 8.68
N GLU A 200 -15.68 -6.17 8.48
CA GLU A 200 -16.80 -6.16 9.44
C GLU A 200 -17.81 -7.31 9.17
N GLY A 201 -17.52 -8.19 8.21
CA GLY A 201 -18.38 -9.30 7.84
C GLY A 201 -19.55 -8.90 6.93
N CYS A 202 -19.55 -7.71 6.35
CA CYS A 202 -20.58 -7.27 5.40
C CYS A 202 -20.34 -7.91 4.04
N ALA A 203 -21.40 -8.45 3.43
CA ALA A 203 -21.30 -9.06 2.11
C ALA A 203 -20.86 -8.03 1.06
N VAL A 204 -19.76 -8.33 0.36
CA VAL A 204 -19.29 -7.50 -0.74
C VAL A 204 -19.55 -8.22 -2.06
N ARG A 205 -19.99 -7.46 -3.08
CA ARG A 205 -20.11 -8.03 -4.42
C ARG A 205 -18.71 -8.27 -4.97
N PRO A 206 -18.44 -9.41 -5.62
CA PRO A 206 -17.21 -9.58 -6.36
C PRO A 206 -17.13 -8.45 -7.38
N ALA A 207 -16.09 -7.61 -7.30
CA ALA A 207 -15.72 -6.81 -8.45
C ALA A 207 -15.53 -7.81 -9.60
N ARG A 208 -16.27 -7.63 -10.70
CA ARG A 208 -16.28 -8.55 -11.83
C ARG A 208 -14.82 -8.79 -12.23
N ALA A 209 -14.33 -10.00 -11.97
CA ALA A 209 -12.96 -10.38 -12.27
C ALA A 209 -12.71 -10.04 -13.74
N ALA A 210 -11.70 -9.20 -14.00
CA ALA A 210 -11.23 -8.92 -15.34
C ALA A 210 -10.58 -10.20 -15.90
N ALA A 211 -11.43 -11.11 -16.37
CA ALA A 211 -11.03 -12.20 -17.25
C ALA A 211 -10.73 -11.58 -18.62
N GLY A 212 -9.45 -11.56 -19.00
CA GLY A 212 -9.00 -11.21 -20.34
C GLY A 212 -8.54 -9.75 -20.50
N ALA A 213 -7.26 -9.50 -20.24
CA ALA A 213 -6.55 -8.38 -20.84
C ALA A 213 -5.28 -8.90 -21.52
N GLN A 214 -5.47 -9.49 -22.70
CA GLN A 214 -4.44 -9.37 -23.73
C GLN A 214 -4.28 -7.87 -24.03
N GLY A 215 -3.14 -7.31 -23.62
CA GLY A 215 -2.57 -6.03 -24.07
C GLY A 215 -3.44 -4.77 -24.02
N LYS A 216 -3.32 -3.97 -22.94
CA LYS A 216 -3.18 -2.49 -22.96
C LYS A 216 -2.93 -1.91 -21.54
N PRO A 217 -2.35 -0.70 -21.44
CA PRO A 217 -1.19 -0.41 -20.61
C PRO A 217 -1.48 -0.32 -19.11
N ALA A 218 -0.44 -0.61 -18.33
CA ALA A 218 -0.38 -0.50 -16.88
C ALA A 218 -1.10 0.75 -16.36
N ALA A 219 -2.01 0.56 -15.40
CA ALA A 219 -2.51 1.65 -14.58
C ALA A 219 -1.30 2.36 -13.96
N ALA A 220 -1.13 3.64 -14.27
CA ALA A 220 0.05 4.40 -13.89
C ALA A 220 0.31 4.26 -12.39
N ALA A 221 1.51 3.79 -12.04
CA ALA A 221 1.96 3.72 -10.66
C ALA A 221 1.72 5.07 -10.00
N ILE A 222 1.07 5.07 -8.83
CA ILE A 222 0.83 6.29 -8.07
C ILE A 222 2.21 6.83 -7.67
N PRO A 223 2.62 8.00 -8.18
CA PRO A 223 3.95 8.53 -8.01
C PRO A 223 4.35 8.66 -6.54
N ALA A 224 5.61 8.37 -6.23
CA ALA A 224 6.17 8.58 -4.89
C ALA A 224 6.26 10.07 -4.49
N ARG A 225 6.05 10.98 -5.45
CA ARG A 225 6.06 12.44 -5.26
C ARG A 225 4.99 13.05 -6.13
N ILE A 226 4.43 14.18 -5.69
CA ILE A 226 3.49 14.94 -6.50
C ILE A 226 4.21 15.40 -7.78
N PRO A 227 3.78 14.98 -8.99
CA PRO A 227 4.46 15.27 -10.27
C PRO A 227 4.20 16.71 -10.74
N LEU A 228 4.40 17.68 -9.85
CA LEU A 228 4.27 19.10 -10.11
C LEU A 228 5.64 19.75 -10.20
N ALA A 229 5.77 20.78 -11.03
CA ALA A 229 6.95 21.61 -11.08
C ALA A 229 7.11 22.38 -9.75
N VAL A 230 8.35 22.49 -9.26
CA VAL A 230 8.71 23.32 -8.11
C VAL A 230 8.38 24.78 -8.41
N GLY A 231 7.73 25.46 -7.46
CA GLY A 231 7.44 26.89 -7.58
C GLY A 231 6.11 27.32 -6.96
N TYR A 232 5.72 28.55 -7.26
CA TYR A 232 4.52 29.17 -6.70
C TYR A 232 3.27 28.83 -7.50
N TYR A 233 2.25 28.30 -6.84
CA TYR A 233 0.94 28.03 -7.38
C TYR A 233 -0.07 29.05 -6.85
N VAL A 234 -0.89 29.59 -7.75
CA VAL A 234 -1.88 30.62 -7.44
C VAL A 234 -3.26 30.10 -7.81
N TYR A 235 -4.26 30.40 -6.99
CA TYR A 235 -5.67 30.19 -7.31
C TYR A 235 -6.07 31.08 -8.50
N THR A 236 -6.72 30.53 -9.53
CA THR A 236 -6.94 31.20 -10.83
C THR A 236 -8.40 31.21 -11.29
N GLU A 237 -9.34 30.74 -10.45
CA GLU A 237 -10.73 30.64 -10.85
C GLU A 237 -11.52 31.93 -10.56
N GLY A 238 -12.20 32.47 -11.59
CA GLY A 238 -12.82 33.79 -11.55
C GLY A 238 -11.87 34.92 -12.00
N THR A 239 -12.37 36.16 -12.05
CA THR A 239 -11.60 37.33 -12.55
C THR A 239 -10.73 38.01 -11.48
N PHE A 240 -10.80 37.55 -10.22
CA PHE A 240 -10.23 38.26 -9.07
C PHE A 240 -8.81 37.85 -8.70
N SER A 241 -8.33 36.68 -9.12
CA SER A 241 -7.00 36.19 -8.80
C SER A 241 -6.22 35.84 -10.07
N THR A 242 -5.03 36.41 -10.20
CA THR A 242 -4.13 36.19 -11.34
C THR A 242 -2.69 36.09 -10.85
N CYS A 243 -1.76 35.60 -11.67
CA CYS A 243 -0.34 35.63 -11.28
C CYS A 243 0.18 37.05 -10.95
N ALA A 244 -0.40 38.09 -11.55
CA ALA A 244 -0.02 39.49 -11.28
C ALA A 244 -0.68 40.07 -10.01
N LYS A 245 -1.82 39.50 -9.59
CA LYS A 245 -2.59 39.88 -8.39
C LYS A 245 -3.12 38.60 -7.73
N PRO A 246 -2.25 37.83 -7.06
CA PRO A 246 -2.68 36.58 -6.45
C PRO A 246 -3.44 36.84 -5.16
N VAL A 247 -4.46 36.03 -4.87
CA VAL A 247 -5.21 36.09 -3.59
C VAL A 247 -4.81 34.95 -2.65
N ILE A 248 -4.57 33.76 -3.19
CA ILE A 248 -4.09 32.60 -2.44
C ILE A 248 -2.84 32.09 -3.14
N VAL A 249 -1.73 32.05 -2.40
CA VAL A 249 -0.41 31.65 -2.89
C VAL A 249 0.08 30.45 -2.08
N ARG A 250 0.55 29.41 -2.78
CA ARG A 250 1.24 28.25 -2.18
C ARG A 250 2.57 28.03 -2.88
N TYR A 251 3.61 27.64 -2.16
CA TYR A 251 4.89 27.27 -2.75
C TYR A 251 5.10 25.75 -2.67
N PHE A 252 5.31 25.07 -3.80
CA PHE A 252 5.67 23.66 -3.84
C PHE A 252 7.18 23.51 -3.95
N ASP A 253 7.81 22.78 -3.02
CA ASP A 253 9.27 22.57 -2.97
C ASP A 253 9.73 21.24 -3.61
N GLY A 254 8.81 20.48 -4.20
CA GLY A 254 9.08 19.14 -4.73
C GLY A 254 8.76 18.00 -3.76
N ARG A 255 8.41 18.32 -2.51
CA ARG A 255 8.00 17.36 -1.47
C ARG A 255 6.65 17.72 -0.86
N ARG A 256 6.45 18.98 -0.46
CA ARG A 256 5.19 19.49 0.12
C ARG A 256 4.87 20.88 -0.40
N PHE A 257 3.65 21.36 -0.17
CA PHE A 257 3.38 22.78 -0.32
C PHE A 257 3.56 23.50 1.02
N TRP A 258 4.02 24.73 0.89
CA TRP A 258 4.17 25.72 1.94
C TRP A 258 3.15 26.83 1.71
N GLU A 259 2.50 27.23 2.79
CA GLU A 259 1.57 28.34 2.88
C GLU A 259 2.26 29.52 3.58
N GLU A 260 1.70 30.72 3.47
CA GLU A 260 2.28 31.91 4.11
C GLU A 260 2.27 31.79 5.64
N SER A 261 1.26 31.10 6.19
CA SER A 261 1.13 30.81 7.62
C SER A 261 2.28 29.96 8.14
N ASP A 262 2.87 29.04 7.35
CA ASP A 262 4.04 28.25 7.77
C ASP A 262 5.24 29.14 8.16
N LEU A 263 5.28 30.40 7.75
CA LEU A 263 6.35 31.35 8.04
C LEU A 263 5.94 32.50 8.95
N THR A 264 4.72 32.98 8.79
CA THR A 264 4.18 34.13 9.55
C THR A 264 3.56 33.71 10.88
N ASP A 265 3.14 32.45 10.99
CA ASP A 265 2.57 31.81 12.18
C ASP A 265 3.12 30.38 12.33
N PRO A 266 4.42 30.20 12.65
CA PRO A 266 5.07 28.89 12.61
C PRO A 266 4.50 27.87 13.61
N GLU A 267 3.85 28.35 14.68
CA GLU A 267 3.15 27.50 15.65
C GLU A 267 1.68 27.24 15.25
N HIS A 268 1.24 27.81 14.13
CA HIS A 268 -0.12 27.76 13.61
C HIS A 268 -1.15 28.07 14.70
N ASN A 269 -0.91 29.14 15.48
CA ASN A 269 -1.76 29.54 16.60
C ASN A 269 -3.10 30.10 16.13
N ASN A 270 -3.16 30.68 14.92
CA ASN A 270 -4.37 31.29 14.36
C ASN A 270 -4.81 30.65 13.03
N ASN A 271 -4.01 29.73 12.48
CA ASN A 271 -4.23 29.14 11.17
C ASN A 271 -4.28 27.61 11.23
N SER A 272 -4.94 26.99 10.26
CA SER A 272 -4.80 25.54 10.07
C SER A 272 -3.37 25.17 9.69
N GLU A 273 -2.95 23.96 10.05
CA GLU A 273 -1.63 23.44 9.69
C GLU A 273 -1.78 22.24 8.76
N ALA A 274 -1.14 22.30 7.59
CA ALA A 274 -1.03 21.16 6.69
C ALA A 274 0.00 20.15 7.21
N VAL A 275 -0.50 19.06 7.80
CA VAL A 275 0.32 18.05 8.48
C VAL A 275 0.72 16.89 7.59
N ARG A 276 0.01 16.66 6.49
CA ARG A 276 0.30 15.53 5.59
C ARG A 276 -0.09 15.82 4.15
N TRP A 277 0.75 15.32 3.25
CA TRP A 277 0.54 15.33 1.80
C TRP A 277 0.70 13.90 1.29
N GLU A 278 -0.21 13.43 0.44
CA GLU A 278 -0.10 12.09 -0.15
C GLU A 278 -0.69 12.01 -1.56
N MET A 279 -0.08 11.19 -2.40
CA MET A 279 -0.67 10.83 -3.69
C MET A 279 -1.71 9.72 -3.49
N VAL A 280 -2.92 9.92 -3.99
CA VAL A 280 -4.05 8.99 -3.90
C VAL A 280 -4.21 8.19 -5.19
N THR A 281 -4.02 8.84 -6.33
CA THR A 281 -3.94 8.24 -7.67
C THR A 281 -2.84 8.95 -8.46
N ALA A 282 -2.49 8.50 -9.66
CA ALA A 282 -1.44 9.14 -10.46
C ALA A 282 -1.69 10.64 -10.73
N ASP A 283 -2.95 11.03 -10.72
CA ASP A 283 -3.49 12.36 -10.97
C ASP A 283 -4.18 12.97 -9.75
N ARG A 284 -4.04 12.42 -8.53
CA ARG A 284 -4.68 13.00 -7.34
C ARG A 284 -3.79 12.98 -6.12
N PHE A 285 -3.88 14.05 -5.34
CA PHE A 285 -3.22 14.13 -4.04
C PHE A 285 -4.16 14.69 -2.98
N ARG A 286 -3.85 14.41 -1.72
CA ARG A 286 -4.56 14.93 -0.56
C ARG A 286 -3.66 15.78 0.31
N ILE A 287 -4.29 16.74 0.98
CA ILE A 287 -3.73 17.54 2.06
C ILE A 287 -4.56 17.22 3.29
N SER A 288 -3.92 16.76 4.36
CA SER A 288 -4.55 16.68 5.67
C SER A 288 -4.15 17.91 6.48
N SER A 289 -5.14 18.61 7.01
CA SER A 289 -4.93 19.79 7.83
C SER A 289 -5.58 19.61 9.19
N ARG A 290 -4.87 19.98 10.26
CA ARG A 290 -5.45 20.10 11.60
C ARG A 290 -5.83 21.56 11.87
N MET A 291 -6.85 21.75 12.70
CA MET A 291 -7.36 23.06 13.10
C MET A 291 -7.31 23.18 14.62
N ARG A 292 -7.21 24.41 15.11
CA ARG A 292 -7.39 24.70 16.54
C ARG A 292 -8.85 25.00 16.83
N ASP A 293 -9.29 24.64 18.03
CA ASP A 293 -10.59 25.03 18.55
C ASP A 293 -10.61 26.52 18.96
N GLU A 294 -11.77 27.01 19.42
CA GLU A 294 -11.96 28.40 19.85
C GLU A 294 -11.06 28.79 21.05
N ASP A 295 -10.58 27.79 21.81
CA ASP A 295 -9.67 27.96 22.95
C ASP A 295 -8.19 27.90 22.54
N GLY A 296 -7.90 27.78 21.23
CA GLY A 296 -6.55 27.71 20.69
C GLY A 296 -5.86 26.37 20.96
N ARG A 297 -6.59 25.32 21.37
CA ARG A 297 -6.03 23.97 21.52
C ARG A 297 -6.15 23.21 20.21
N TRP A 298 -5.18 22.34 19.96
CA TRP A 298 -5.33 21.36 18.89
C TRP A 298 -6.46 20.42 19.28
N ASP A 299 -7.44 20.25 18.39
CA ASP A 299 -8.50 19.29 18.64
C ASP A 299 -7.88 17.88 18.78
N PRO A 300 -8.00 17.25 19.96
CA PRO A 300 -7.34 15.96 20.22
C PRO A 300 -8.04 14.81 19.49
N ASP A 301 -9.23 15.04 18.93
CA ASP A 301 -9.97 14.04 18.22
C ASP A 301 -9.54 14.00 16.74
N PRO A 302 -8.95 12.88 16.27
CA PRO A 302 -8.45 12.76 14.89
C PRO A 302 -9.54 12.89 13.82
N ARG A 303 -10.84 12.88 14.20
CA ARG A 303 -11.97 13.20 13.31
C ARG A 303 -12.02 14.67 12.88
N PHE A 304 -11.30 15.56 13.57
CA PHE A 304 -11.22 17.00 13.24
C PHE A 304 -10.05 17.35 12.33
N VAL A 305 -9.41 16.33 11.73
CA VAL A 305 -8.49 16.52 10.60
C VAL A 305 -9.31 16.67 9.33
N SER A 306 -9.25 17.86 8.73
CA SER A 306 -9.84 18.10 7.41
C SER A 306 -8.93 17.50 6.34
N VAL A 307 -9.48 16.62 5.50
CA VAL A 307 -8.74 16.02 4.39
C VAL A 307 -9.28 16.57 3.08
N THR A 308 -8.45 17.35 2.40
CA THR A 308 -8.80 17.96 1.13
C THR A 308 -8.17 17.20 -0.02
N GLU A 309 -8.96 16.85 -1.03
CA GLU A 309 -8.49 16.14 -2.23
C GLU A 309 -8.36 17.09 -3.43
N TYR A 310 -7.29 16.90 -4.20
CA TYR A 310 -6.98 17.66 -5.41
C TYR A 310 -6.69 16.71 -6.57
N ALA A 311 -7.05 17.11 -7.79
CA ALA A 311 -6.65 16.44 -9.03
C ALA A 311 -5.58 17.24 -9.78
N ILE A 312 -4.50 16.60 -10.16
CA ILE A 312 -3.44 17.12 -11.02
C ILE A 312 -3.95 17.14 -12.45
N THR A 313 -4.06 18.33 -13.02
CA THR A 313 -4.52 18.53 -14.40
C THR A 313 -3.36 18.70 -15.39
N GLY A 314 -2.14 18.83 -14.88
CA GLY A 314 -0.90 18.84 -15.66
C GLY A 314 0.32 19.11 -14.77
N PRO A 315 1.55 19.10 -15.32
CA PRO A 315 2.79 19.32 -14.54
C PRO A 315 2.87 20.69 -13.83
N GLN A 316 1.95 21.60 -14.15
CA GLN A 316 1.92 22.99 -13.67
C GLN A 316 0.51 23.40 -13.21
N SER A 317 -0.41 22.46 -13.03
CA SER A 317 -1.78 22.80 -12.63
C SER A 317 -2.48 21.66 -11.88
N PHE A 318 -3.36 22.05 -10.96
CA PHE A 318 -4.22 21.13 -10.23
C PHE A 318 -5.52 21.80 -9.82
N VAL A 319 -6.53 21.02 -9.46
CA VAL A 319 -7.86 21.49 -9.09
C VAL A 319 -8.29 20.88 -7.76
N PHE A 320 -8.90 21.68 -6.90
CA PHE A 320 -9.57 21.20 -5.70
C PHE A 320 -10.78 20.37 -6.10
N LEU A 321 -10.96 19.21 -5.48
CA LEU A 321 -12.12 18.33 -5.67
C LEU A 321 -13.13 18.44 -4.53
N GLY A 322 -12.68 18.78 -3.33
CA GLY A 322 -13.51 18.82 -2.14
C GLY A 322 -12.81 18.28 -0.89
N THR A 323 -13.48 18.42 0.24
CA THR A 323 -13.11 17.77 1.50
C THR A 323 -13.72 16.36 1.56
N VAL A 324 -12.92 15.37 1.92
CA VAL A 324 -13.35 13.99 2.13
C VAL A 324 -14.42 13.95 3.20
N GLY A 325 -15.49 13.19 2.96
CA GLY A 325 -16.68 13.17 3.83
C GLY A 325 -17.78 14.16 3.41
N HIS A 326 -17.47 15.10 2.51
CA HIS A 326 -18.43 15.99 1.89
C HIS A 326 -18.62 15.68 0.40
N ARG A 327 -19.69 16.22 -0.20
CA ARG A 327 -19.94 16.05 -1.64
C ARG A 327 -18.86 16.80 -2.44
N LEU A 328 -17.97 16.05 -3.07
CA LEU A 328 -16.91 16.58 -3.93
C LEU A 328 -17.50 17.40 -5.10
N ARG A 329 -17.05 18.65 -5.24
CA ARG A 329 -17.36 19.55 -6.36
C ARG A 329 -16.11 20.34 -6.71
N PRO A 330 -15.65 20.30 -7.96
CA PRO A 330 -14.49 21.09 -8.38
C PRO A 330 -14.89 22.57 -8.46
N LEU A 331 -14.27 23.39 -7.61
CA LEU A 331 -14.60 24.82 -7.48
C LEU A 331 -13.37 25.73 -7.43
N GLU A 332 -12.16 25.16 -7.38
CA GLU A 332 -10.93 25.95 -7.27
C GLU A 332 -9.81 25.38 -8.17
N LYS A 333 -9.25 26.21 -9.04
CA LYS A 333 -8.13 25.85 -9.94
C LYS A 333 -6.85 26.56 -9.54
N TYR A 334 -5.76 25.80 -9.49
CA TYR A 334 -4.42 26.31 -9.17
C TYR A 334 -3.47 26.13 -10.35
N GLN A 335 -2.64 27.14 -10.61
CA GLN A 335 -1.66 27.13 -11.70
C GLN A 335 -0.31 27.67 -11.24
N LEU A 336 0.77 27.10 -11.77
CA LEU A 336 2.14 27.59 -11.55
C LEU A 336 2.27 28.99 -12.15
N CYS A 337 2.72 29.93 -11.33
CA CYS A 337 2.96 31.31 -11.72
C CYS A 337 4.46 31.62 -11.73
N PRO A 338 5.09 31.75 -12.90
CA PRO A 338 6.53 32.05 -13.00
C PRO A 338 6.86 33.50 -12.57
N ASN A 339 5.90 34.41 -12.68
CA ASN A 339 6.09 35.85 -12.47
C ASN A 339 5.19 36.39 -11.34
N ILE A 340 5.34 35.86 -10.12
CA ILE A 340 4.61 36.39 -8.95
C ILE A 340 5.27 37.67 -8.43
N PRO A 341 4.52 38.70 -7.99
CA PRO A 341 5.09 39.92 -7.42
C PRO A 341 6.02 39.63 -6.24
N ALA A 342 7.13 40.35 -6.11
CA ALA A 342 8.15 40.06 -5.09
C ALA A 342 7.60 40.05 -3.65
N LYS A 343 6.61 40.90 -3.36
CA LYS A 343 5.95 40.97 -2.05
C LYS A 343 5.15 39.72 -1.67
N GLU A 344 4.73 38.92 -2.65
CA GLU A 344 3.95 37.70 -2.43
C GLU A 344 4.85 36.45 -2.28
N ARG A 345 6.18 36.62 -2.41
CA ARG A 345 7.17 35.53 -2.31
C ARG A 345 7.61 35.38 -0.85
N PHE A 346 6.89 34.56 -0.10
CA PHE A 346 7.19 34.32 1.31
C PHE A 346 8.21 33.18 1.53
N PHE A 347 8.22 32.14 0.70
CA PHE A 347 9.09 30.98 0.91
C PHE A 347 10.55 31.26 0.57
N ARG A 348 11.45 31.02 1.55
CA ARG A 348 12.91 31.02 1.37
C ARG A 348 13.39 29.57 1.46
N GLY A 349 13.73 28.98 0.32
CA GLY A 349 14.37 27.66 0.30
C GLY A 349 15.66 27.67 1.12
N ALA A 350 15.91 26.60 1.88
CA ALA A 350 17.19 26.40 2.55
C ALA A 350 18.30 26.46 1.49
N LYS A 351 19.26 27.38 1.67
CA LYS A 351 20.49 27.42 0.87
C LYS A 351 21.39 26.24 1.23
#